data_AF-A0AA93BIF3-F1
#
_entry.id   AF-A0AA93BIF3-F1
#
_cell.length_a   1.000
_cell.length_b   1.000
_cell.length_c   1.000
_cell.angle_alpha   90.00
_cell.angle_beta   90.00
_cell.angle_gamma   90.00
#
_symmetry.space_group_name_H-M   'P 1'
#
loop_
_entity.id
_entity.type
_entity.pdbx_description
1 polymer ?
#
loop_
_entity_poly.entity_id
_entity_poly.type
_entity_poly.pdbx_seq_one_letter_code
_entity_poly.pdbx_strand_id
1 'polypeptide(L)'
;MMQTPTLSLKSTEHKVDGGLGIRTSVFDSQGRKNSDSEQVQLTYDTENINGFLSFTNSSSRYKTDQTNKEQTLADHSVWNMESDMPKWNSNYYNQTINGGISAELAKNHTIGASLSYSKETDKWGGHSASQMFHDNLLFEDLSSNIHSHANYDQWIGNIFYDGKFSQKWKMTLNADYVSRKAADSRLNQESGSMTDAHEVKNENETTHDIYAGNMKINYQANKNLTFNIGADASYVEEEKDYQSLENEKSSATSRLHAEETKLAAFAGCNVSIAKLSAQLGMRFESFRMLYRDAISQNSLVDKTYRHFYPFFSLSLPVKNVEMGLSMTTKVKRPSYYELRNSEEYFNRYSIEAGNPWLLPQYTTDISYSLQWHQLRFSVDYQRIKDYIISTNIIQQAAPLVAMSKPENFPHYSAVNASLAYHTNVGVWEPYFNLNMMRTYMSLFYLCTWKQV
;
A
#
# COMPACT_ATOMS: atom_id res chain seq x y z
N MET A 1 1.02 -3.06 4.12
CA MET A 1 -0.39 -3.50 4.14
C MET A 1 -1.05 -3.00 2.86
N MET A 2 -0.86 -3.73 1.76
CA MET A 2 -1.70 -3.52 0.58
C MET A 2 -3.13 -3.79 1.03
N GLN A 3 -4.02 -2.82 0.85
CA GLN A 3 -5.44 -3.15 0.70
C GLN A 3 -5.47 -4.05 -0.53
N THR A 4 -5.44 -5.36 -0.33
CA THR A 4 -5.91 -6.28 -1.36
C THR A 4 -7.33 -5.81 -1.61
N PRO A 5 -7.65 -5.27 -2.80
CA PRO A 5 -9.04 -5.01 -3.10
C PRO A 5 -9.68 -6.39 -3.00
N THR A 6 -10.51 -6.59 -1.98
CA THR A 6 -11.44 -7.71 -1.99
C THR A 6 -12.19 -7.50 -3.29
N LEU A 7 -11.88 -8.32 -4.30
CA LEU A 7 -12.61 -8.36 -5.54
C LEU A 7 -13.96 -8.94 -5.14
N SER A 8 -14.79 -8.05 -4.59
CA SER A 8 -16.17 -8.33 -4.28
C SER A 8 -16.76 -8.58 -5.65
N LEU A 9 -16.97 -9.85 -5.94
CA LEU A 9 -17.90 -10.31 -6.96
C LEU A 9 -19.31 -9.92 -6.51
N LYS A 10 -19.54 -8.61 -6.33
CA LYS A 10 -20.87 -8.05 -6.45
C LYS A 10 -21.10 -8.01 -7.95
N SER A 11 -21.64 -9.11 -8.43
CA SER A 11 -22.54 -9.10 -9.58
C SER A 11 -23.38 -7.84 -9.46
N THR A 12 -23.20 -6.91 -10.38
CA THR A 12 -24.19 -5.86 -10.61
C THR A 12 -25.53 -6.56 -10.73
N GLU A 13 -26.45 -6.30 -9.79
CA GLU A 13 -27.85 -6.79 -9.80
C GLU A 13 -28.65 -6.21 -10.99
N HIS A 14 -28.06 -6.19 -12.18
CA HIS A 14 -28.85 -6.22 -13.39
C HIS A 14 -29.33 -7.66 -13.53
N LYS A 15 -30.65 -7.85 -13.43
CA LYS A 15 -31.33 -8.99 -14.03
C LYS A 15 -31.01 -8.97 -15.53
N VAL A 16 -29.85 -9.49 -15.90
CA VAL A 16 -29.54 -9.81 -17.28
C VAL A 16 -30.29 -11.11 -17.52
N ASP A 17 -31.18 -11.12 -18.51
CA ASP A 17 -31.78 -12.35 -19.00
C ASP A 17 -30.66 -13.36 -19.23
N GLY A 18 -30.72 -14.51 -18.55
CA GLY A 18 -29.60 -15.46 -18.50
C GLY A 18 -29.06 -15.82 -19.89
N GLY A 19 -27.75 -15.99 -19.99
CA GLY A 19 -27.09 -16.32 -21.25
C GLY A 19 -25.59 -16.07 -21.26
N LEU A 20 -25.01 -16.24 -22.45
CA LEU A 20 -23.61 -15.96 -22.75
C LEU A 20 -23.44 -14.48 -23.12
N GLY A 21 -22.60 -13.76 -22.38
CA GLY A 21 -22.16 -12.41 -22.70
C GLY A 21 -20.73 -12.40 -23.22
N ILE A 22 -20.46 -11.57 -24.22
CA ILE A 22 -19.10 -11.31 -24.72
C ILE A 22 -18.91 -9.80 -24.77
N ARG A 23 -17.84 -9.32 -24.13
CA ARG A 23 -17.39 -7.93 -24.22
C ARG A 23 -15.95 -7.91 -24.71
N THR A 24 -15.68 -7.08 -25.70
CA THR A 24 -14.33 -6.77 -26.15
C THR A 24 -14.11 -5.28 -26.07
N SER A 25 -12.90 -4.86 -25.71
CA SER A 25 -12.50 -3.47 -25.74
C SER A 25 -11.05 -3.35 -26.17
N VAL A 26 -10.78 -2.36 -27.01
CA VAL A 26 -9.45 -1.99 -27.44
C VAL A 26 -9.28 -0.50 -27.16
N PHE A 27 -8.17 -0.15 -26.55
CA PHE A 27 -7.75 1.22 -26.30
C PHE A 27 -6.37 1.42 -26.92
N ASP A 28 -6.21 2.50 -27.67
CA ASP A 28 -4.95 2.89 -28.28
C ASP A 28 -4.69 4.36 -27.95
N SER A 29 -3.45 4.68 -27.60
CA SER A 29 -3.04 6.01 -27.17
C SER A 29 -1.67 6.36 -27.71
N GLN A 30 -1.63 7.45 -28.48
CA GLN A 30 -0.40 7.94 -29.10
C GLN A 30 0.13 9.17 -28.37
N GLY A 31 1.26 9.00 -27.68
CA GLY A 31 2.10 10.09 -27.18
C GLY A 31 3.36 10.26 -28.04
N ARG A 32 4.53 10.42 -27.40
CA ARG A 32 5.83 10.27 -28.09
C ARG A 32 6.12 8.80 -28.50
N LYS A 33 5.40 7.85 -27.91
CA LYS A 33 5.33 6.44 -28.27
C LYS A 33 3.89 5.97 -28.17
N ASN A 34 3.58 4.88 -28.87
CA ASN A 34 2.26 4.28 -28.83
C ASN A 34 2.10 3.33 -27.65
N SER A 35 0.94 3.38 -27.00
CA SER A 35 0.51 2.48 -25.93
C SER A 35 -0.86 1.91 -26.27
N ASP A 36 -1.07 0.64 -25.92
CA ASP A 36 -2.25 -0.12 -26.31
C ASP A 36 -2.76 -0.96 -25.13
N SER A 37 -4.05 -1.28 -25.13
CA SER A 37 -4.64 -2.26 -24.24
C SER A 37 -5.83 -2.95 -24.89
N GLU A 38 -5.81 -4.27 -24.86
CA GLU A 38 -6.89 -5.13 -25.32
C GLU A 38 -7.48 -5.91 -24.15
N GLN A 39 -8.80 -6.04 -24.14
CA GLN A 39 -9.52 -6.86 -23.18
C GLN A 39 -10.61 -7.65 -23.88
N VAL A 40 -10.72 -8.92 -23.49
CA VAL A 40 -11.82 -9.81 -23.86
C VAL A 40 -12.40 -10.37 -22.56
N GLN A 41 -13.71 -10.26 -22.40
CA GLN A 41 -14.45 -10.81 -21.27
C GLN A 41 -15.61 -11.66 -21.79
N LEU A 42 -15.72 -12.87 -21.23
CA LEU A 42 -16.83 -13.79 -21.40
C LEU A 42 -17.56 -13.88 -20.07
N THR A 43 -18.88 -13.80 -20.09
CA THR A 43 -19.73 -14.04 -18.92
C THR A 43 -20.77 -15.10 -19.27
N TYR A 44 -21.14 -15.91 -18.29
CA TYR A 44 -22.20 -16.88 -18.42
C TYR A 44 -23.06 -16.82 -17.18
N ASP A 45 -24.29 -16.34 -17.34
CA ASP A 45 -25.20 -16.10 -16.23
C ASP A 45 -26.48 -16.89 -16.42
N THR A 46 -26.90 -17.58 -15.36
CA THR A 46 -28.19 -18.26 -15.25
C THR A 46 -28.84 -17.83 -13.94
N GLU A 47 -30.02 -18.35 -13.62
CA GLU A 47 -30.67 -18.06 -12.33
C GLU A 47 -29.82 -18.45 -11.12
N ASN A 48 -29.09 -19.57 -11.20
CA ASN A 48 -28.37 -20.15 -10.06
C ASN A 48 -26.85 -20.24 -10.25
N ILE A 49 -26.31 -19.90 -11.42
CA ILE A 49 -24.88 -20.01 -11.72
C ILE A 49 -24.44 -18.77 -12.47
N ASN A 50 -23.35 -18.16 -12.02
CA ASN A 50 -22.70 -17.03 -12.66
C ASN A 50 -21.23 -17.38 -12.86
N GLY A 51 -20.71 -17.20 -14.06
CA GLY A 51 -19.32 -17.45 -14.40
C GLY A 51 -18.77 -16.32 -15.25
N PHE A 52 -17.47 -16.08 -15.12
CA PHE A 52 -16.78 -15.15 -16.00
C PHE A 52 -15.36 -15.62 -16.29
N LEU A 53 -14.85 -15.19 -17.44
CA LEU A 53 -13.46 -15.31 -17.83
C LEU A 53 -13.07 -14.01 -18.52
N SER A 54 -11.93 -13.44 -18.15
CA SER A 54 -11.41 -12.22 -18.75
C SER A 54 -9.92 -12.36 -19.01
N PHE A 55 -9.49 -11.84 -20.15
CA PHE A 55 -8.10 -11.65 -20.49
C PHE A 55 -7.89 -10.18 -20.81
N THR A 56 -6.86 -9.59 -20.21
CA THR A 56 -6.42 -8.23 -20.50
C THR A 56 -4.94 -8.26 -20.85
N ASN A 57 -4.57 -7.63 -21.95
CA ASN A 57 -3.21 -7.36 -22.35
C ASN A 57 -3.05 -5.85 -22.45
N SER A 58 -1.95 -5.32 -21.95
CA SER A 58 -1.68 -3.89 -22.02
C SER A 58 -0.20 -3.63 -22.17
N SER A 59 0.13 -2.65 -22.99
CA SER A 59 1.48 -2.15 -23.15
C SER A 59 1.49 -0.62 -23.06
N SER A 60 2.27 -0.11 -22.11
CA SER A 60 2.46 1.33 -21.92
C SER A 60 3.90 1.67 -22.24
N ARG A 61 4.10 2.54 -23.24
CA ARG A 61 5.44 2.92 -23.72
C ARG A 61 5.59 4.43 -23.64
N TYR A 62 6.64 4.87 -22.95
CA TYR A 62 6.93 6.27 -22.71
C TYR A 62 8.32 6.66 -23.22
N LYS A 63 8.45 7.94 -23.54
CA LYS A 63 9.72 8.61 -23.84
C LYS A 63 9.69 10.01 -23.25
N THR A 64 10.38 10.22 -22.15
CA THR A 64 10.35 11.48 -21.40
C THR A 64 11.70 12.18 -21.48
N ASP A 65 11.69 13.50 -21.37
CA ASP A 65 12.88 14.28 -21.03
C ASP A 65 12.67 14.77 -19.61
N GLN A 66 13.63 14.55 -18.73
CA GLN A 66 13.51 14.86 -17.32
C GLN A 66 14.75 15.62 -16.86
N THR A 67 14.53 16.69 -16.11
CA THR A 67 15.58 17.45 -15.43
C THR A 67 15.31 17.43 -13.94
N ASN A 68 16.26 16.97 -13.14
CA ASN A 68 16.17 16.95 -11.69
C ASN A 68 17.17 17.94 -11.11
N LYS A 69 16.76 18.65 -10.05
CA LYS A 69 17.63 19.48 -9.25
C LYS A 69 17.46 19.12 -7.78
N GLU A 70 18.52 18.61 -7.18
CA GLU A 70 18.59 18.30 -5.76
C GLU A 70 19.50 19.31 -5.07
N GLN A 71 19.06 19.86 -3.93
CA GLN A 71 19.82 20.80 -3.14
C GLN A 71 19.97 20.29 -1.71
N THR A 72 21.22 20.15 -1.28
CA THR A 72 21.59 19.72 0.07
C THR A 72 22.26 20.89 0.79
N LEU A 73 21.60 21.37 1.84
CA LEU A 73 22.10 22.45 2.70
C LEU A 73 22.88 21.85 3.87
N ALA A 74 24.20 22.05 3.89
CA ALA A 74 25.06 21.76 5.03
C ALA A 74 25.39 23.07 5.78
N ASP A 75 25.84 22.97 7.04
CA ASP A 75 26.04 24.11 7.95
C ASP A 75 26.83 25.28 7.35
N HIS A 76 27.80 24.99 6.46
CA HIS A 76 28.67 25.99 5.84
C HIS A 76 28.84 25.82 4.32
N SER A 77 28.06 24.95 3.68
CA SER A 77 28.16 24.77 2.23
C SER A 77 26.85 24.26 1.63
N VAL A 78 26.60 24.65 0.40
CA VAL A 78 25.44 24.22 -0.39
C VAL A 78 25.93 23.30 -1.50
N TRP A 79 25.34 22.12 -1.56
CA TRP A 79 25.59 21.14 -2.61
C TRP A 79 24.37 21.10 -3.53
N ASN A 80 24.58 21.26 -4.84
CA ASN A 80 23.49 21.14 -5.83
C ASN A 80 23.85 20.05 -6.84
N MET A 81 22.97 19.07 -7.03
CA MET A 81 23.08 18.11 -8.12
C MET A 81 22.04 18.46 -9.18
N GLU A 82 22.50 18.73 -10.39
CA GLU A 82 21.63 18.96 -11.55
C GLU A 82 21.79 17.78 -12.50
N SER A 83 20.72 17.04 -12.76
CA SER A 83 20.72 15.87 -13.64
C SER A 83 19.80 16.09 -14.83
N ASP A 84 20.33 15.93 -16.03
CA ASP A 84 19.58 15.89 -17.28
C ASP A 84 19.49 14.45 -17.80
N MET A 85 18.25 13.99 -17.98
CA MET A 85 17.90 12.64 -18.42
C MET A 85 17.05 12.72 -19.69
N PRO A 86 17.65 13.06 -20.84
CA PRO A 86 16.92 13.20 -22.08
C PRO A 86 16.53 11.82 -22.63
N LYS A 87 15.37 11.76 -23.30
CA LYS A 87 14.90 10.56 -24.04
C LYS A 87 14.84 9.29 -23.17
N TRP A 88 14.57 9.44 -21.87
CA TRP A 88 14.38 8.33 -20.96
C TRP A 88 13.24 7.43 -21.45
N ASN A 89 13.51 6.14 -21.59
CA ASN A 89 12.56 5.19 -22.12
C ASN A 89 12.00 4.34 -21.00
N SER A 90 10.69 4.17 -20.97
CA SER A 90 10.02 3.24 -20.05
C SER A 90 8.99 2.44 -20.83
N ASN A 91 9.04 1.11 -20.73
CA ASN A 91 8.07 0.20 -21.33
C ASN A 91 7.54 -0.72 -20.24
N TYR A 92 6.23 -0.76 -20.09
CA TYR A 92 5.50 -1.56 -19.11
C TYR A 92 4.57 -2.49 -19.88
N TYR A 93 4.63 -3.78 -19.57
CA TYR A 93 3.77 -4.79 -20.18
C TYR A 93 3.03 -5.51 -19.07
N ASN A 94 1.70 -5.61 -19.17
CA ASN A 94 0.88 -6.33 -18.20
C ASN A 94 -0.11 -7.24 -18.92
N GLN A 95 -0.11 -8.51 -18.54
CA GLN A 95 -1.07 -9.51 -18.95
C GLN A 95 -1.78 -10.06 -17.73
N THR A 96 -3.11 -10.03 -17.74
CA THR A 96 -3.92 -10.56 -16.65
C THR A 96 -5.03 -11.46 -17.18
N ILE A 97 -5.13 -12.67 -16.61
CA ILE A 97 -6.24 -13.60 -16.81
C ILE A 97 -6.99 -13.70 -15.50
N ASN A 98 -8.29 -13.40 -15.49
CA ASN A 98 -9.16 -13.62 -14.34
C ASN A 98 -10.32 -14.51 -14.73
N GLY A 99 -10.59 -15.54 -13.94
CA GLY A 99 -11.78 -16.36 -14.08
C GLY A 99 -12.44 -16.62 -12.74
N GLY A 100 -13.74 -16.85 -12.74
CA GLY A 100 -14.46 -17.21 -11.55
C GLY A 100 -15.83 -17.80 -11.83
N ILE A 101 -16.35 -18.53 -10.85
CA ILE A 101 -17.67 -19.14 -10.88
C ILE A 101 -18.31 -19.03 -9.51
N SER A 102 -19.60 -18.73 -9.48
CA SER A 102 -20.44 -18.82 -8.29
C SER A 102 -21.71 -19.59 -8.60
N ALA A 103 -22.18 -20.36 -7.63
CA ALA A 103 -23.41 -21.14 -7.74
C ALA A 103 -24.25 -20.99 -6.47
N GLU A 104 -25.55 -20.75 -6.65
CA GLU A 104 -26.56 -20.89 -5.61
C GLU A 104 -26.88 -22.39 -5.43
N LEU A 105 -26.26 -23.01 -4.42
CA LEU A 105 -26.43 -24.43 -4.10
C LEU A 105 -27.84 -24.75 -3.59
N ALA A 106 -28.44 -23.78 -2.92
CA ALA A 106 -29.81 -23.82 -2.39
C ALA A 106 -30.27 -22.37 -2.16
N LYS A 107 -31.57 -22.18 -1.94
CA LYS A 107 -32.15 -20.85 -1.75
C LYS A 107 -31.41 -20.03 -0.68
N ASN A 108 -30.82 -18.89 -1.08
CA ASN A 108 -29.97 -18.01 -0.26
C ASN A 108 -28.64 -18.61 0.23
N HIS A 109 -28.11 -19.61 -0.47
CA HIS A 109 -26.81 -20.22 -0.18
C HIS A 109 -25.96 -20.25 -1.44
N THR A 110 -24.95 -19.39 -1.47
CA THR A 110 -24.07 -19.21 -2.62
C THR A 110 -22.64 -19.61 -2.24
N ILE A 111 -22.01 -20.40 -3.09
CA ILE A 111 -20.56 -20.67 -3.04
C ILE A 111 -19.93 -20.12 -4.31
N GLY A 112 -18.70 -19.64 -4.23
CA GLY A 112 -17.95 -19.28 -5.42
C GLY A 112 -16.46 -19.39 -5.24
N ALA A 113 -15.76 -19.44 -6.36
CA ALA A 113 -14.33 -19.45 -6.43
C ALA A 113 -13.86 -18.58 -7.60
N SER A 114 -12.69 -17.96 -7.44
CA SER A 114 -12.03 -17.21 -8.52
C SER A 114 -10.53 -17.44 -8.49
N LEU A 115 -9.93 -17.29 -9.67
CA LEU A 115 -8.50 -17.39 -9.89
C LEU A 115 -8.06 -16.26 -10.84
N SER A 116 -7.03 -15.54 -10.44
CA SER A 116 -6.39 -14.48 -11.20
C SER A 116 -4.92 -14.82 -11.37
N TYR A 117 -4.41 -14.67 -12.59
CA TYR A 117 -2.99 -14.66 -12.89
C TYR A 117 -2.61 -13.34 -13.55
N SER A 118 -1.60 -12.67 -13.02
CA SER A 118 -1.02 -11.46 -13.60
C SER A 118 0.46 -11.65 -13.84
N LYS A 119 0.92 -11.20 -15.00
CA LYS A 119 2.32 -11.11 -15.37
C LYS A 119 2.64 -9.70 -15.81
N GLU A 120 3.66 -9.11 -15.20
CA GLU A 120 4.12 -7.78 -15.50
C GLU A 120 5.61 -7.79 -15.87
N THR A 121 6.00 -6.93 -16.79
CA THR A 121 7.39 -6.75 -17.19
C THR A 121 7.65 -5.28 -17.46
N ASP A 122 8.62 -4.75 -16.72
CA ASP A 122 8.99 -3.35 -16.76
C ASP A 122 10.41 -3.22 -17.25
N LYS A 123 10.62 -2.34 -18.22
CA LYS A 123 11.95 -2.02 -18.75
C LYS A 123 12.08 -0.52 -18.84
N TRP A 124 13.02 0.05 -18.11
CA TRP A 124 13.29 1.47 -18.21
C TRP A 124 14.78 1.75 -18.16
N GLY A 125 15.16 2.90 -18.72
CA GLY A 125 16.55 3.28 -18.79
C GLY A 125 16.83 4.41 -19.75
N GLY A 126 18.06 4.88 -19.68
CA GLY A 126 18.53 5.99 -20.46
C GLY A 126 19.87 6.50 -19.96
N HIS A 127 20.32 7.55 -20.63
CA HIS A 127 21.50 8.30 -20.26
C HIS A 127 21.11 9.40 -19.26
N SER A 128 21.95 9.60 -18.25
CA SER A 128 21.88 10.71 -17.31
C SER A 128 23.21 11.45 -17.35
N ALA A 129 23.17 12.76 -17.59
CA ALA A 129 24.30 13.65 -17.42
C ALA A 129 24.05 14.48 -16.16
N SER A 130 24.91 14.39 -15.17
CA SER A 130 24.76 15.06 -13.89
C SER A 130 25.93 15.98 -13.59
N GLN A 131 25.65 17.13 -12.99
CA GLN A 131 26.67 18.08 -12.54
C GLN A 131 26.49 18.30 -11.04
N MET A 132 27.54 18.06 -10.28
CA MET A 132 27.61 18.35 -8.87
C MET A 132 28.26 19.71 -8.66
N PHE A 133 27.58 20.60 -7.94
CA PHE A 133 28.11 21.90 -7.55
C PHE A 133 28.31 21.98 -6.04
N HIS A 134 29.41 22.60 -5.62
CA HIS A 134 29.71 22.97 -4.25
C HIS A 134 29.79 24.50 -4.17
N ASP A 135 28.87 25.14 -3.45
CA ASP A 135 28.77 26.60 -3.33
C ASP A 135 28.73 27.33 -4.68
N ASN A 136 27.93 26.78 -5.61
CA ASN A 136 27.78 27.22 -7.00
C ASN A 136 29.05 27.07 -7.88
N LEU A 137 30.09 26.42 -7.39
CA LEU A 137 31.25 26.02 -8.19
C LEU A 137 31.08 24.57 -8.63
N LEU A 138 31.35 24.28 -9.90
CA LEU A 138 31.32 22.92 -10.42
C LEU A 138 32.36 22.08 -9.68
N PHE A 139 31.90 21.00 -9.05
CA PHE A 139 32.69 20.06 -8.29
C PHE A 139 33.00 18.82 -9.14
N GLU A 140 32.00 18.24 -9.80
CA GLU A 140 32.16 17.05 -10.63
C GLU A 140 31.10 16.99 -11.75
N ASP A 141 31.52 16.50 -12.92
CA ASP A 141 30.61 16.03 -13.96
C ASP A 141 30.51 14.50 -13.89
N LEU A 142 29.28 13.96 -13.91
CA LEU A 142 28.99 12.53 -13.97
C LEU A 142 28.17 12.20 -15.21
N SER A 143 28.46 11.05 -15.79
CA SER A 143 27.74 10.43 -16.88
C SER A 143 27.36 9.01 -16.47
N SER A 144 26.06 8.72 -16.48
CA SER A 144 25.53 7.40 -16.12
C SER A 144 24.66 6.84 -17.25
N ASN A 145 24.82 5.56 -17.57
CA ASN A 145 23.88 4.81 -18.40
C ASN A 145 23.17 3.78 -17.55
N ILE A 146 21.86 3.95 -17.40
CA ILE A 146 21.05 3.14 -16.49
C ILE A 146 20.14 2.24 -17.30
N HIS A 147 20.14 0.95 -16.97
CA HIS A 147 19.23 -0.04 -17.53
C HIS A 147 18.59 -0.81 -16.39
N SER A 148 17.27 -0.81 -16.33
CA SER A 148 16.51 -1.58 -15.36
C SER A 148 15.50 -2.48 -16.05
N HIS A 149 15.38 -3.68 -15.49
CA HIS A 149 14.45 -4.69 -15.91
C HIS A 149 13.83 -5.32 -14.67
N ALA A 150 12.50 -5.35 -14.61
CA ALA A 150 11.76 -6.05 -13.58
C ALA A 150 10.73 -7.00 -14.20
N ASN A 151 10.57 -8.17 -13.58
CA ASN A 151 9.52 -9.13 -13.87
C ASN A 151 8.70 -9.34 -12.60
N TYR A 152 7.40 -9.54 -12.80
CA TYR A 152 6.49 -9.83 -11.71
C TYR A 152 5.45 -10.85 -12.18
N ASP A 153 5.22 -11.88 -11.37
CA ASP A 153 4.22 -12.90 -11.59
C ASP A 153 3.40 -13.08 -10.32
N GLN A 154 2.07 -13.11 -10.44
CA GLN A 154 1.18 -13.26 -9.29
C GLN A 154 -0.01 -14.16 -9.61
N TRP A 155 -0.28 -15.09 -8.72
CA TRP A 155 -1.52 -15.85 -8.63
C TRP A 155 -2.33 -15.37 -7.43
N ILE A 156 -3.63 -15.15 -7.62
CA ILE A 156 -4.60 -14.92 -6.55
C ILE A 156 -5.73 -15.92 -6.70
N GLY A 157 -5.92 -16.78 -5.71
CA GLY A 157 -7.08 -17.65 -5.59
C GLY A 157 -7.98 -17.17 -4.46
N ASN A 158 -9.29 -17.16 -4.69
CA ASN A 158 -10.30 -16.87 -3.67
C ASN A 158 -11.40 -17.92 -3.70
N ILE A 159 -11.89 -18.30 -2.52
CA ILE A 159 -13.11 -19.09 -2.34
C ILE A 159 -13.98 -18.38 -1.32
N PHE A 160 -15.27 -18.29 -1.59
CA PHE A 160 -16.23 -17.70 -0.67
C PHE A 160 -17.50 -18.52 -0.53
N TYR A 161 -18.18 -18.31 0.60
CA TYR A 161 -19.52 -18.81 0.85
C TYR A 161 -20.36 -17.72 1.53
N ASP A 162 -21.57 -17.49 1.03
CA ASP A 162 -22.58 -16.62 1.64
C ASP A 162 -23.87 -17.42 1.84
N GLY A 163 -24.27 -17.59 3.11
CA GLY A 163 -25.41 -18.44 3.46
C GLY A 163 -26.36 -17.76 4.43
N LYS A 164 -27.64 -17.69 4.08
CA LYS A 164 -28.72 -17.24 4.97
C LYS A 164 -29.55 -18.42 5.44
N PHE A 165 -29.16 -18.99 6.58
CA PHE A 165 -29.83 -20.14 7.21
C PHE A 165 -31.24 -19.85 7.72
N SER A 166 -31.54 -18.59 8.05
CA SER A 166 -32.89 -18.16 8.43
C SER A 166 -33.05 -16.65 8.26
N GLN A 167 -34.24 -16.11 8.57
CA GLN A 167 -34.41 -14.66 8.65
C GLN A 167 -33.54 -13.99 9.72
N LYS A 168 -33.02 -14.76 10.68
CA LYS A 168 -32.17 -14.26 11.77
C LYS A 168 -30.69 -14.52 11.57
N TRP A 169 -30.30 -15.59 10.88
CA TRP A 169 -28.92 -16.05 10.83
C TRP A 169 -28.36 -15.99 9.42
N LYS A 170 -27.25 -15.26 9.26
CA LYS A 170 -26.45 -15.21 8.04
C LYS A 170 -24.97 -15.46 8.36
N MET A 171 -24.30 -16.29 7.57
CA MET A 171 -22.87 -16.54 7.65
C MET A 171 -22.19 -16.20 6.33
N THR A 172 -21.00 -15.64 6.43
CA THR A 172 -20.12 -15.41 5.29
C THR A 172 -18.74 -15.97 5.62
N LEU A 173 -18.14 -16.69 4.69
CA LEU A 173 -16.77 -17.23 4.76
C LEU A 173 -16.00 -16.76 3.52
N ASN A 174 -14.75 -16.39 3.71
CA ASN A 174 -13.81 -16.10 2.61
C ASN A 174 -12.45 -16.73 2.94
N ALA A 175 -11.80 -17.27 1.93
CA ALA A 175 -10.43 -17.75 2.00
C ALA A 175 -9.67 -17.31 0.74
N ASP A 176 -8.51 -16.70 0.94
CA ASP A 176 -7.64 -16.16 -0.11
C ASP A 176 -6.27 -16.81 -0.03
N TYR A 177 -5.68 -17.06 -1.19
CA TYR A 177 -4.28 -17.42 -1.35
C TYR A 177 -3.65 -16.52 -2.41
N VAL A 178 -2.50 -15.92 -2.09
CA VAL A 178 -1.70 -15.16 -3.04
C VAL A 178 -0.30 -15.76 -3.10
N SER A 179 0.16 -16.09 -4.30
CA SER A 179 1.57 -16.41 -4.56
C SER A 179 2.11 -15.36 -5.50
N ARG A 180 3.21 -14.72 -5.12
CA ARG A 180 3.80 -13.61 -5.86
C ARG A 180 5.30 -13.82 -5.98
N LYS A 181 5.85 -13.57 -7.16
CA LYS A 181 7.28 -13.54 -7.41
C LYS A 181 7.62 -12.25 -8.13
N ALA A 182 8.60 -11.53 -7.62
CA ALA A 182 9.15 -10.33 -8.23
C ALA A 182 10.66 -10.52 -8.37
N ALA A 183 11.20 -10.14 -9.51
CA ALA A 183 12.63 -10.09 -9.74
C ALA A 183 12.95 -8.78 -10.45
N ASP A 184 13.83 -7.97 -9.87
CA ASP A 184 14.29 -6.73 -10.47
C ASP A 184 15.81 -6.69 -10.56
N SER A 185 16.28 -6.05 -11.62
CA SER A 185 17.69 -5.80 -11.85
C SER A 185 17.89 -4.36 -12.31
N ARG A 186 18.94 -3.72 -11.81
CA ARG A 186 19.34 -2.38 -12.23
C ARG A 186 20.84 -2.35 -12.45
N LEU A 187 21.22 -2.10 -13.70
CA LEU A 187 22.58 -1.86 -14.13
C LEU A 187 22.82 -0.36 -14.22
N ASN A 188 23.89 0.11 -13.59
CA ASN A 188 24.33 1.48 -13.68
C ASN A 188 25.80 1.51 -14.09
N GLN A 189 26.08 2.10 -15.24
CA GLN A 189 27.44 2.30 -15.74
C GLN A 189 27.78 3.77 -15.57
N GLU A 190 28.70 4.07 -14.67
CA GLU A 190 29.00 5.44 -14.25
C GLU A 190 30.45 5.80 -14.51
N SER A 191 30.67 7.06 -14.84
CA SER A 191 31.99 7.66 -14.98
C SER A 191 31.87 9.17 -14.78
N GLY A 192 32.93 9.82 -14.32
CA GLY A 192 32.91 11.25 -14.09
C GLY A 192 34.30 11.88 -14.09
N SER A 193 34.35 13.19 -13.84
CA SER A 193 35.62 13.91 -13.74
C SER A 193 36.42 13.55 -12.48
N MET A 194 35.75 13.03 -11.44
CA MET A 194 36.38 12.52 -10.21
C MET A 194 36.04 11.05 -9.92
N THR A 195 35.25 10.40 -10.79
CA THR A 195 34.77 9.03 -10.64
C THR A 195 35.32 8.16 -11.77
N ASP A 196 36.14 7.17 -11.43
CA ASP A 196 36.62 6.18 -12.39
C ASP A 196 35.45 5.38 -12.97
N ALA A 197 35.58 5.00 -14.24
CA ALA A 197 34.56 4.22 -14.94
C ALA A 197 34.35 2.87 -14.25
N HIS A 198 33.12 2.61 -13.83
CA HIS A 198 32.74 1.36 -13.19
C HIS A 198 31.28 1.01 -13.49
N GLU A 199 30.94 -0.24 -13.22
CA GLU A 199 29.58 -0.75 -13.37
C GLU A 199 29.08 -1.31 -12.03
N VAL A 200 27.88 -0.88 -11.63
CA VAL A 200 27.16 -1.43 -10.48
C VAL A 200 25.87 -2.09 -10.95
N LYS A 201 25.71 -3.38 -10.67
CA LYS A 201 24.48 -4.13 -10.92
C LYS A 201 23.87 -4.56 -9.59
N ASN A 202 22.63 -4.13 -9.35
CA ASN A 202 21.83 -4.62 -8.24
C ASN A 202 20.78 -5.60 -8.77
N GLU A 203 20.64 -6.73 -8.11
CA GLU A 203 19.65 -7.76 -8.38
C GLU A 203 18.89 -8.07 -7.09
N ASN A 204 17.57 -8.16 -7.21
CA ASN A 204 16.69 -8.45 -6.10
C ASN A 204 15.60 -9.42 -6.56
N GLU A 205 15.46 -10.51 -5.84
CA GLU A 205 14.39 -11.49 -6.03
C GLU A 205 13.57 -11.57 -4.75
N THR A 206 12.25 -11.62 -4.89
CA THR A 206 11.35 -11.68 -3.74
C THR A 206 10.16 -12.56 -4.04
N THR A 207 9.91 -13.55 -3.18
CA THR A 207 8.71 -14.39 -3.21
C THR A 207 7.81 -14.01 -2.04
N HIS A 208 6.49 -14.06 -2.25
CA HIS A 208 5.53 -13.93 -1.16
C HIS A 208 4.45 -15.00 -1.31
N ASP A 209 4.17 -15.69 -0.21
CA ASP A 209 3.02 -16.59 -0.07
C ASP A 209 2.12 -16.07 1.06
N ILE A 210 0.88 -15.75 0.72
CA ILE A 210 -0.08 -15.14 1.64
C ILE A 210 -1.32 -16.02 1.70
N TYR A 211 -1.67 -16.45 2.91
CA TYR A 211 -2.89 -17.17 3.21
C TYR A 211 -3.76 -16.28 4.10
N ALA A 212 -5.03 -16.10 3.76
CA ALA A 212 -5.95 -15.34 4.58
C ALA A 212 -7.33 -16.00 4.63
N GLY A 213 -7.98 -15.90 5.79
CA GLY A 213 -9.33 -16.40 6.01
C GLY A 213 -10.13 -15.45 6.86
N ASN A 214 -11.41 -15.28 6.51
CA ASN A 214 -12.38 -14.49 7.25
C ASN A 214 -13.67 -15.29 7.44
N MET A 215 -14.23 -15.23 8.65
CA MET A 215 -15.55 -15.75 8.97
C MET A 215 -16.37 -14.68 9.67
N LYS A 216 -17.61 -14.47 9.22
CA LYS A 216 -18.55 -13.54 9.84
C LYS A 216 -19.93 -14.18 10.00
N ILE A 217 -20.51 -14.03 11.19
CA ILE A 217 -21.89 -14.38 11.52
C ILE A 217 -22.65 -13.10 11.85
N ASN A 218 -23.84 -12.96 11.26
CA ASN A 218 -24.78 -11.89 11.54
C ASN A 218 -26.05 -12.51 12.14
N TYR A 219 -26.45 -12.02 13.31
CA TYR A 219 -27.66 -12.44 14.01
C TYR A 219 -28.64 -11.27 14.15
N GLN A 220 -29.77 -11.33 13.43
CA GLN A 220 -30.86 -10.36 13.52
C GLN A 220 -31.74 -10.68 14.74
N ALA A 221 -31.51 -9.98 15.85
CA ALA A 221 -32.30 -10.19 17.07
C ALA A 221 -33.75 -9.70 16.90
N ASN A 222 -33.92 -8.52 16.30
CA ASN A 222 -35.20 -7.93 15.91
C ASN A 222 -34.98 -6.91 14.77
N LYS A 223 -36.02 -6.22 14.29
CA LYS A 223 -35.92 -5.27 13.15
C LYS A 223 -34.93 -4.12 13.35
N ASN A 224 -34.61 -3.80 14.60
CA ASN A 224 -33.81 -2.64 14.99
C ASN A 224 -32.43 -3.02 15.55
N LEU A 225 -32.13 -4.32 15.73
CA LEU A 225 -30.92 -4.78 16.39
C LEU A 225 -30.34 -6.01 15.69
N THR A 226 -29.09 -5.89 15.26
CA THR A 226 -28.29 -6.96 14.63
C THR A 226 -26.98 -7.11 15.37
N PHE A 227 -26.59 -8.33 15.73
CA PHE A 227 -25.26 -8.64 16.25
C PHE A 227 -24.36 -9.18 15.14
N ASN A 228 -23.09 -8.80 15.17
CA ASN A 228 -22.07 -9.25 14.23
C ASN A 228 -20.92 -9.85 15.04
N ILE A 229 -20.51 -11.07 14.71
CA ILE A 229 -19.34 -11.73 15.31
C ILE A 229 -18.50 -12.28 14.17
N GLY A 230 -17.18 -12.24 14.30
CA GLY A 230 -16.32 -12.86 13.30
C GLY A 230 -14.88 -13.03 13.76
N ALA A 231 -14.10 -13.67 12.90
CA ALA A 231 -12.70 -13.96 13.11
C ALA A 231 -11.92 -13.84 11.79
N ASP A 232 -10.68 -13.39 11.89
CA ASP A 232 -9.73 -13.33 10.79
C ASP A 232 -8.46 -14.10 11.16
N ALA A 233 -7.89 -14.80 10.19
CA ALA A 233 -6.56 -15.36 10.27
C ALA A 233 -5.78 -14.99 9.01
N SER A 234 -4.50 -14.65 9.13
CA SER A 234 -3.61 -14.58 7.98
C SER A 234 -2.20 -15.01 8.32
N TYR A 235 -1.53 -15.61 7.36
CA TYR A 235 -0.12 -15.98 7.39
C TYR A 235 0.54 -15.43 6.12
N VAL A 236 1.68 -14.76 6.29
CA VAL A 236 2.52 -14.26 5.21
C VAL A 236 3.90 -14.86 5.39
N GLU A 237 4.43 -15.39 4.31
CA GLU A 237 5.83 -15.82 4.18
C GLU A 237 6.45 -15.02 3.02
N GLU A 238 7.61 -14.42 3.27
CA GLU A 238 8.38 -13.65 2.30
C GLU A 238 9.84 -14.13 2.34
N GLU A 239 10.35 -14.53 1.19
CA GLU A 239 11.78 -14.75 1.00
C GLU A 239 12.32 -13.67 0.07
N LYS A 240 13.41 -13.02 0.48
CA LYS A 240 14.04 -11.94 -0.29
C LYS A 240 15.53 -12.16 -0.39
N ASP A 241 16.01 -12.22 -1.63
CA ASP A 241 17.42 -12.34 -1.97
C ASP A 241 17.90 -11.06 -2.67
N TYR A 242 18.97 -10.46 -2.17
CA TYR A 242 19.59 -9.28 -2.74
C TYR A 242 21.06 -9.55 -3.04
N GLN A 243 21.51 -9.06 -4.18
CA GLN A 243 22.90 -9.11 -4.60
C GLN A 243 23.29 -7.79 -5.27
N SER A 244 24.47 -7.28 -4.91
CA SER A 244 25.13 -6.16 -5.58
C SER A 244 26.45 -6.63 -6.16
N LEU A 245 26.68 -6.33 -7.44
CA LEU A 245 27.87 -6.63 -8.20
C LEU A 245 28.53 -5.33 -8.62
N GLU A 246 29.81 -5.16 -8.34
CA GLU A 246 30.63 -4.07 -8.85
C GLU A 246 31.67 -4.64 -9.79
N ASN A 247 31.66 -4.22 -11.06
CA ASN A 247 32.51 -4.76 -12.13
C ASN A 247 32.48 -6.30 -12.16
N GLU A 248 31.26 -6.86 -12.17
CA GLU A 248 30.96 -8.29 -12.13
C GLU A 248 31.38 -9.05 -10.86
N LYS A 249 31.95 -8.37 -9.85
CA LYS A 249 32.35 -8.98 -8.58
C LYS A 249 31.32 -8.70 -7.51
N SER A 250 30.96 -9.73 -6.75
CA SER A 250 30.06 -9.59 -5.59
C SER A 250 30.62 -8.59 -4.59
N SER A 251 29.89 -7.50 -4.37
CA SER A 251 30.20 -6.44 -3.41
C SER A 251 29.36 -6.59 -2.13
N ALA A 252 28.08 -6.95 -2.25
CA ALA A 252 27.20 -7.22 -1.11
C ALA A 252 26.14 -8.27 -1.44
N THR A 253 25.76 -9.09 -0.46
CA THR A 253 24.62 -10.02 -0.57
C THR A 253 23.83 -10.06 0.74
N SER A 254 22.52 -10.28 0.67
CA SER A 254 21.68 -10.52 1.84
C SER A 254 20.52 -11.44 1.48
N ARG A 255 20.11 -12.31 2.42
CA ARG A 255 18.91 -13.13 2.28
C ARG A 255 18.04 -13.02 3.52
N LEU A 256 16.78 -12.66 3.33
CA LEU A 256 15.80 -12.46 4.39
C LEU A 256 14.70 -13.52 4.26
N HIS A 257 14.37 -14.16 5.38
CA HIS A 257 13.18 -14.99 5.54
C HIS A 257 12.25 -14.31 6.55
N ALA A 258 11.05 -13.97 6.13
CA ALA A 258 10.09 -13.22 6.93
C ALA A 258 8.75 -13.95 7.03
N GLU A 259 8.29 -14.13 8.27
CA GLU A 259 7.01 -14.75 8.59
C GLU A 259 6.15 -13.78 9.42
N GLU A 260 4.90 -13.57 8.99
CA GLU A 260 3.93 -12.77 9.73
C GLU A 260 2.65 -13.56 9.97
N THR A 261 2.24 -13.71 11.23
CA THR A 261 0.99 -14.38 11.61
C THR A 261 0.05 -13.41 12.30
N LYS A 262 -1.20 -13.35 11.83
CA LYS A 262 -2.27 -12.53 12.41
C LYS A 262 -3.46 -13.40 12.76
N LEU A 263 -3.94 -13.25 13.99
CA LEU A 263 -5.20 -13.83 14.46
C LEU A 263 -6.04 -12.73 15.08
N ALA A 264 -7.29 -12.61 14.67
CA ALA A 264 -8.20 -11.62 15.23
C ALA A 264 -9.60 -12.17 15.43
N ALA A 265 -10.28 -11.62 16.43
CA ALA A 265 -11.69 -11.84 16.68
C ALA A 265 -12.38 -10.49 16.86
N PHE A 266 -13.60 -10.36 16.37
CA PHE A 266 -14.37 -9.12 16.48
C PHE A 266 -15.84 -9.40 16.79
N ALA A 267 -16.43 -8.48 17.53
CA ALA A 267 -17.86 -8.49 17.83
C ALA A 267 -18.40 -7.07 17.85
N GLY A 268 -19.67 -6.92 17.52
CA GLY A 268 -20.36 -5.64 17.55
C GLY A 268 -21.86 -5.76 17.32
N CYS A 269 -22.56 -4.64 17.39
CA CYS A 269 -23.98 -4.55 17.12
C CYS A 269 -24.30 -3.33 16.23
N ASN A 270 -25.36 -3.48 15.44
CA ASN A 270 -26.00 -2.41 14.70
C ASN A 270 -27.36 -2.16 15.34
N VAL A 271 -27.64 -0.91 15.68
CA VAL A 271 -28.87 -0.46 16.33
C VAL A 271 -29.53 0.61 15.47
N SER A 272 -30.82 0.49 15.22
CA SER A 272 -31.63 1.50 14.51
C SER A 272 -32.77 1.99 15.40
N ILE A 273 -32.73 3.26 15.80
CA ILE A 273 -33.76 3.89 16.66
C ILE A 273 -34.32 5.10 15.92
N ALA A 274 -35.55 4.98 15.45
CA ALA A 274 -36.18 5.97 14.57
C ALA A 274 -35.29 6.28 13.35
N LYS A 275 -34.72 7.49 13.28
CA LYS A 275 -33.81 7.91 12.20
C LYS A 275 -32.34 7.62 12.51
N LEU A 276 -31.98 7.44 13.78
CA LEU A 276 -30.61 7.18 14.18
C LEU A 276 -30.22 5.75 13.84
N SER A 277 -29.14 5.59 13.08
CA SER A 277 -28.43 4.32 12.93
C SER A 277 -27.12 4.40 13.68
N ALA A 278 -26.82 3.38 14.49
CA ALA A 278 -25.61 3.29 15.28
C ALA A 278 -24.96 1.92 15.11
N GLN A 279 -23.63 1.91 15.03
CA GLN A 279 -22.82 0.72 15.00
C GLN A 279 -21.77 0.85 16.09
N LEU A 280 -21.61 -0.19 16.90
CA LEU A 280 -20.66 -0.27 17.99
C LEU A 280 -19.97 -1.61 17.94
N GLY A 281 -18.66 -1.65 18.14
CA GLY A 281 -17.96 -2.92 18.26
C GLY A 281 -16.51 -2.80 18.66
N MET A 282 -15.88 -3.95 18.78
CA MET A 282 -14.50 -4.09 19.18
C MET A 282 -13.87 -5.28 18.45
N ARG A 283 -12.60 -5.11 18.09
CA ARG A 283 -11.75 -6.16 17.55
C ARG A 283 -10.56 -6.36 18.46
N PHE A 284 -10.22 -7.61 18.75
CA PHE A 284 -8.94 -7.99 19.35
C PHE A 284 -8.07 -8.64 18.29
N GLU A 285 -6.80 -8.25 18.20
CA GLU A 285 -5.84 -8.82 17.25
C GLU A 285 -4.53 -9.18 17.96
N SER A 286 -4.02 -10.37 17.66
CA SER A 286 -2.67 -10.83 18.00
C SER A 286 -1.88 -10.97 16.69
N PHE A 287 -0.75 -10.28 16.59
CA PHE A 287 0.10 -10.27 15.41
C PHE A 287 1.54 -10.61 15.81
N ARG A 288 2.15 -11.60 15.16
CA ARG A 288 3.55 -11.98 15.35
C ARG A 288 4.33 -11.72 14.06
N MET A 289 5.51 -11.11 14.19
CA MET A 289 6.52 -10.95 13.14
C MET A 289 7.77 -11.74 13.55
N LEU A 290 8.27 -12.56 12.63
CA LEU A 290 9.49 -13.32 12.78
C LEU A 290 10.35 -13.13 11.52
N TYR A 291 11.48 -12.44 11.66
CA TYR A 291 12.41 -12.19 10.56
C TYR A 291 13.75 -12.85 10.87
N ARG A 292 14.28 -13.59 9.91
CA ARG A 292 15.54 -14.33 10.02
C ARG A 292 16.46 -13.99 8.86
N ASP A 293 17.76 -13.98 9.14
CA ASP A 293 18.77 -14.07 8.08
C ASP A 293 18.76 -15.50 7.54
N ALA A 294 18.45 -15.69 6.26
CA ALA A 294 18.34 -17.04 5.68
C ALA A 294 19.71 -17.71 5.45
N ILE A 295 20.81 -16.94 5.43
CA ILE A 295 22.18 -17.46 5.33
C ILE A 295 22.63 -18.00 6.69
N SER A 296 22.54 -17.16 7.74
CA SER A 296 23.03 -17.52 9.07
C SER A 296 22.00 -18.22 9.95
N GLN A 297 20.72 -18.21 9.54
CA GLN A 297 19.54 -18.71 10.28
C GLN A 297 19.29 -17.99 11.63
N ASN A 298 19.98 -16.87 11.86
CA ASN A 298 19.83 -16.07 13.07
C ASN A 298 18.48 -15.33 13.07
N SER A 299 17.82 -15.33 14.22
CA SER A 299 16.62 -14.52 14.42
C SER A 299 17.01 -13.04 14.55
N LEU A 300 16.51 -12.22 13.63
CA LEU A 300 16.75 -10.78 13.59
C LEU A 300 15.64 -10.02 14.34
N VAL A 301 14.40 -10.48 14.19
CA VAL A 301 13.22 -9.95 14.88
C VAL A 301 12.31 -11.10 15.25
N ASP A 302 11.85 -11.17 16.51
CA ASP A 302 10.72 -12.00 16.93
C ASP A 302 9.88 -11.19 17.92
N LYS A 303 8.76 -10.62 17.44
CA LYS A 303 7.90 -9.76 18.26
C LYS A 303 6.44 -10.15 18.09
N THR A 304 5.70 -10.12 19.20
CA THR A 304 4.25 -10.32 19.21
C THR A 304 3.56 -9.08 19.79
N TYR A 305 2.57 -8.56 19.06
CA TYR A 305 1.75 -7.43 19.45
C TYR A 305 0.30 -7.86 19.64
N ARG A 306 -0.34 -7.35 20.69
CA ARG A 306 -1.75 -7.59 20.98
C ARG A 306 -2.44 -6.27 21.24
N HIS A 307 -3.56 -6.04 20.57
CA HIS A 307 -4.24 -4.74 20.66
C HIS A 307 -5.75 -4.86 20.47
N PHE A 308 -6.49 -3.96 21.13
CA PHE A 308 -7.94 -3.79 20.98
C PHE A 308 -8.25 -2.59 20.09
N TYR A 309 -9.09 -2.80 19.08
CA TYR A 309 -9.51 -1.78 18.13
C TYR A 309 -11.02 -1.57 18.31
N PRO A 310 -11.42 -0.62 19.17
CA PRO A 310 -12.81 -0.21 19.23
C PRO A 310 -13.20 0.52 17.95
N PHE A 311 -14.45 0.39 17.54
CA PHE A 311 -15.02 1.16 16.45
C PHE A 311 -16.46 1.56 16.79
N PHE A 312 -16.83 2.76 16.36
CA PHE A 312 -18.22 3.16 16.36
C PHE A 312 -18.54 4.00 15.13
N SER A 313 -19.81 3.98 14.73
CA SER A 313 -20.34 4.83 13.68
C SER A 313 -21.78 5.21 14.02
N LEU A 314 -22.14 6.47 13.81
CA LEU A 314 -23.47 7.02 13.99
C LEU A 314 -23.86 7.70 12.69
N SER A 315 -25.10 7.49 12.25
CA SER A 315 -25.71 8.18 11.12
C SER A 315 -27.08 8.70 11.53
N LEU A 316 -27.32 9.98 11.28
CA LEU A 316 -28.56 10.66 11.62
C LEU A 316 -29.01 11.57 10.47
N PRO A 317 -30.04 11.17 9.70
CA PRO A 317 -30.70 12.04 8.75
C PRO A 317 -31.70 12.96 9.47
N VAL A 318 -31.55 14.27 9.29
CA VAL A 318 -32.45 15.33 9.77
C VAL A 318 -32.95 16.13 8.56
N LYS A 319 -34.19 15.87 8.14
CA LYS A 319 -34.79 16.43 6.92
C LYS A 319 -33.91 16.10 5.70
N ASN A 320 -33.32 17.11 5.07
CA ASN A 320 -32.48 17.00 3.86
C ASN A 320 -30.99 16.96 4.19
N VAL A 321 -30.63 16.84 5.47
CA VAL A 321 -29.26 16.82 5.95
C VAL A 321 -28.95 15.43 6.48
N GLU A 322 -27.92 14.80 5.95
CA GLU A 322 -27.37 13.54 6.45
C GLU A 322 -26.12 13.85 7.26
N MET A 323 -26.07 13.39 8.51
CA MET A 323 -24.92 13.59 9.39
C MET A 323 -24.32 12.24 9.76
N GLY A 324 -23.00 12.16 9.77
CA GLY A 324 -22.23 10.99 10.18
C GLY A 324 -21.19 11.34 11.25
N LEU A 325 -20.98 10.45 12.21
CA LEU A 325 -19.86 10.51 13.14
C LEU A 325 -19.28 9.11 13.31
N SER A 326 -17.98 8.94 13.10
CA SER A 326 -17.33 7.64 13.27
C SER A 326 -15.98 7.75 13.95
N MET A 327 -15.58 6.66 14.61
CA MET A 327 -14.23 6.47 15.12
C MET A 327 -13.69 5.12 14.67
N THR A 328 -12.46 5.12 14.18
CA THR A 328 -11.71 3.91 13.86
C THR A 328 -10.25 4.03 14.29
N THR A 329 -9.62 2.91 14.64
CA THR A 329 -8.18 2.85 14.90
C THR A 329 -7.49 1.97 13.87
N LYS A 330 -6.40 2.48 13.30
CA LYS A 330 -5.52 1.81 12.33
C LYS A 330 -4.14 1.61 12.94
N VAL A 331 -3.39 0.62 12.45
CA VAL A 331 -2.03 0.33 12.88
C VAL A 331 -1.06 0.35 11.69
N LYS A 332 0.05 1.07 11.83
CA LYS A 332 1.24 0.94 10.96
C LYS A 332 2.28 0.16 11.74
N ARG A 333 2.63 -1.02 11.26
CA ARG A 333 3.71 -1.84 11.84
C ARG A 333 5.03 -1.47 11.17
N PRO A 334 6.14 -1.38 11.92
CA PRO A 334 7.45 -1.18 11.33
C PRO A 334 7.77 -2.33 10.37
N SER A 335 8.36 -2.00 9.23
CA SER A 335 8.94 -2.98 8.30
C SER A 335 10.22 -3.60 8.87
N TYR A 336 10.67 -4.72 8.29
CA TYR A 336 12.01 -5.24 8.58
C TYR A 336 13.10 -4.18 8.37
N TYR A 337 13.01 -3.40 7.28
CA TYR A 337 13.97 -2.34 6.99
C TYR A 337 14.04 -1.32 8.13
N GLU A 338 12.90 -0.87 8.67
CA GLU A 338 12.86 0.04 9.83
C GLU A 338 13.37 -0.63 11.13
N LEU A 339 13.26 -1.96 11.27
CA LEU A 339 13.65 -2.72 12.46
C LEU A 339 15.09 -3.27 12.43
N ARG A 340 15.79 -3.21 11.30
CA ARG A 340 17.13 -3.77 11.14
C ARG A 340 18.10 -3.18 12.17
N ASN A 341 19.05 -3.99 12.64
CA ASN A 341 20.13 -3.52 13.51
C ASN A 341 21.40 -3.17 12.71
N SER A 342 21.30 -3.08 11.39
CA SER A 342 22.39 -2.71 10.49
C SER A 342 22.32 -1.23 10.11
N GLU A 343 23.48 -0.73 9.73
CA GLU A 343 23.67 0.59 9.14
C GLU A 343 23.93 0.41 7.65
N GLU A 344 23.34 1.27 6.84
CA GLU A 344 23.51 1.34 5.40
C GLU A 344 24.21 2.65 5.08
N TYR A 345 25.38 2.54 4.46
CA TYR A 345 26.13 3.70 4.01
C TYR A 345 25.52 4.22 2.71
N PHE A 346 25.10 5.48 2.72
CA PHE A 346 24.63 6.15 1.51
C PHE A 346 25.79 6.91 0.85
N ASN A 347 26.48 7.75 1.63
CA ASN A 347 27.69 8.46 1.18
C ASN A 347 28.53 8.93 2.39
N ARG A 348 29.66 9.60 2.12
CA ARG A 348 30.64 10.03 3.15
C ARG A 348 30.01 10.87 4.26
N TYR A 349 28.90 11.54 3.98
CA TYR A 349 28.22 12.46 4.89
C TYR A 349 26.91 11.89 5.44
N SER A 350 26.42 10.75 4.94
CA SER A 350 25.15 10.17 5.38
C SER A 350 25.17 8.65 5.52
N ILE A 351 24.66 8.20 6.66
CA ILE A 351 24.42 6.79 7.00
C ILE A 351 22.95 6.67 7.40
N GLU A 352 22.29 5.60 7.02
CA GLU A 352 20.96 5.27 7.55
C GLU A 352 21.05 4.02 8.43
N ALA A 353 20.38 4.03 9.56
CA ALA A 353 20.30 2.89 10.44
C ALA A 353 18.85 2.53 10.72
N GLY A 354 18.59 1.25 10.94
CA GLY A 354 17.32 0.83 11.52
C GLY A 354 17.25 1.04 13.02
N ASN A 355 16.10 0.68 13.59
CA ASN A 355 15.86 0.72 15.03
C ASN A 355 15.05 -0.49 15.48
N PRO A 356 15.72 -1.51 16.06
CA PRO A 356 15.06 -2.71 16.56
C PRO A 356 14.05 -2.46 17.67
N TRP A 357 14.00 -1.27 18.28
CA TRP A 357 13.10 -0.93 19.38
C TRP A 357 11.80 -0.28 18.96
N LEU A 358 11.56 -0.10 17.64
CA LEU A 358 10.33 0.52 17.17
C LEU A 358 9.08 -0.23 17.65
N LEU A 359 8.10 0.58 18.03
CA LEU A 359 6.74 0.19 18.36
C LEU A 359 5.83 0.41 17.14
N PRO A 360 4.75 -0.39 16.99
CA PRO A 360 3.69 -0.10 16.05
C PRO A 360 3.04 1.24 16.36
N GLN A 361 2.80 2.00 15.31
CA GLN A 361 2.11 3.26 15.37
C GLN A 361 0.59 3.04 15.29
N TYR A 362 -0.17 3.65 16.19
CA TYR A 362 -1.63 3.56 16.21
C TYR A 362 -2.24 4.90 15.85
N THR A 363 -3.09 4.92 14.83
CA THR A 363 -3.80 6.11 14.36
C THR A 363 -5.28 5.97 14.70
N THR A 364 -5.78 6.82 15.59
CA THR A 364 -7.21 6.92 15.88
C THR A 364 -7.79 8.09 15.10
N ASP A 365 -8.69 7.78 14.18
CA ASP A 365 -9.44 8.72 13.36
C ASP A 365 -10.81 8.96 13.99
N ILE A 366 -11.18 10.22 14.20
CA ILE A 366 -12.55 10.65 14.53
C ILE A 366 -13.04 11.53 13.38
N SER A 367 -14.07 11.06 12.68
CA SER A 367 -14.57 11.66 11.45
C SER A 367 -16.00 12.13 11.64
N TYR A 368 -16.26 13.40 11.34
CA TYR A 368 -17.60 13.95 11.22
C TYR A 368 -17.88 14.27 9.74
N SER A 369 -19.07 13.93 9.27
CA SER A 369 -19.52 14.26 7.92
C SER A 369 -20.92 14.88 7.94
N LEU A 370 -21.15 15.78 7.00
CA LEU A 370 -22.45 16.39 6.74
C LEU A 370 -22.65 16.45 5.22
N GLN A 371 -23.81 15.96 4.78
CA GLN A 371 -24.25 16.10 3.40
C GLN A 371 -25.60 16.81 3.38
N TRP A 372 -25.67 17.89 2.59
CA TRP A 372 -26.90 18.63 2.32
C TRP A 372 -27.02 18.83 0.80
N HIS A 373 -27.89 18.05 0.16
CA HIS A 373 -28.01 18.00 -1.29
C HIS A 373 -26.65 17.68 -1.94
N GLN A 374 -26.11 18.59 -2.77
CA GLN A 374 -24.82 18.44 -3.42
C GLN A 374 -23.64 18.98 -2.60
N LEU A 375 -23.92 19.64 -1.47
CA LEU A 375 -22.89 20.11 -0.54
C LEU A 375 -22.45 18.95 0.36
N ARG A 376 -21.14 18.70 0.41
CA ARG A 376 -20.51 17.74 1.32
C ARG A 376 -19.46 18.44 2.14
N PHE A 377 -19.48 18.20 3.44
CA PHE A 377 -18.51 18.69 4.40
C PHE A 377 -17.99 17.52 5.24
N SER A 378 -16.68 17.46 5.47
CA SER A 378 -16.11 16.52 6.44
C SER A 378 -15.02 17.18 7.27
N VAL A 379 -14.88 16.70 8.52
CA VAL A 379 -13.74 17.02 9.37
C VAL A 379 -13.26 15.73 10.03
N ASP A 380 -11.96 15.50 9.95
CA ASP A 380 -11.28 14.33 10.47
C ASP A 380 -10.21 14.77 11.45
N TYR A 381 -10.32 14.35 12.70
CA TYR A 381 -9.26 14.49 13.69
C TYR A 381 -8.51 13.17 13.81
N GLN A 382 -7.21 13.21 13.56
CA GLN A 382 -6.32 12.07 13.66
C GLN A 382 -5.41 12.23 14.86
N ARG A 383 -5.42 11.26 15.77
CA ARG A 383 -4.44 11.14 16.85
C ARG A 383 -3.57 9.94 16.57
N ILE A 384 -2.28 10.20 16.32
CA ILE A 384 -1.28 9.17 16.08
C ILE A 384 -0.45 9.02 17.36
N LYS A 385 -0.41 7.80 17.89
CA LYS A 385 0.44 7.39 19.02
C LYS A 385 1.62 6.60 18.48
N ASP A 386 2.79 6.78 19.10
CA ASP A 386 4.03 6.09 18.74
C ASP A 386 4.40 6.34 17.26
N TYR A 387 4.34 7.61 16.84
CA TYR A 387 4.53 8.03 15.45
C TYR A 387 5.93 7.69 14.95
N ILE A 388 6.05 6.84 13.94
CA ILE A 388 7.34 6.44 13.37
C ILE A 388 7.81 7.54 12.41
N ILE A 389 8.94 8.17 12.73
CA ILE A 389 9.58 9.19 11.91
C ILE A 389 11.10 8.97 11.89
N SER A 390 11.73 9.18 10.75
CA SER A 390 13.19 9.18 10.64
C SER A 390 13.76 10.52 11.11
N THR A 391 14.65 10.49 12.08
CA THR A 391 15.38 11.65 12.59
C THR A 391 16.84 11.57 12.13
N ASN A 392 17.44 12.72 11.83
CA ASN A 392 18.87 12.81 11.54
C ASN A 392 19.62 13.20 12.81
N ILE A 393 20.58 12.37 13.21
CA ILE A 393 21.41 12.55 14.41
C ILE A 393 22.85 12.74 13.96
N ILE A 394 23.51 13.80 14.43
CA ILE A 394 24.95 13.99 14.21
C ILE A 394 25.70 13.29 15.33
N GLN A 395 26.56 12.33 14.98
CA GLN A 395 27.39 11.66 15.97
C GLN A 395 28.57 12.56 16.37
N GLN A 396 28.75 12.82 17.67
CA GLN A 396 29.84 13.70 18.15
C GLN A 396 31.24 13.20 17.77
N ALA A 397 31.42 11.87 17.63
CA ALA A 397 32.69 11.26 17.23
C ALA A 397 33.02 11.48 15.74
N ALA A 398 32.02 11.80 14.91
CA ALA A 398 32.16 12.03 13.47
C ALA A 398 31.18 13.15 13.03
N PRO A 399 31.45 14.42 13.39
CA PRO A 399 30.49 15.52 13.24
C PRO A 399 30.13 15.86 11.79
N LEU A 400 30.88 15.31 10.82
CA LEU A 400 30.61 15.46 9.39
C LEU A 400 29.68 14.37 8.83
N VAL A 401 29.22 13.42 9.66
CA VAL A 401 28.35 12.31 9.24
C VAL A 401 26.99 12.43 9.95
N ALA A 402 25.94 12.59 9.16
CA ALA A 402 24.56 12.53 9.62
C ALA A 402 24.04 11.08 9.57
N MET A 403 23.53 10.61 10.70
CA MET A 403 22.90 9.30 10.82
C MET A 403 21.37 9.46 10.81
N SER A 404 20.70 9.00 9.77
CA SER A 404 19.25 8.90 9.70
C SER A 404 18.79 7.64 10.43
N LYS A 405 17.87 7.77 11.39
CA LYS A 405 17.37 6.64 12.19
C LYS A 405 15.87 6.80 12.47
N PRO A 406 15.04 5.76 12.27
CA PRO A 406 13.62 5.80 12.62
C PRO A 406 13.40 5.69 14.12
N GLU A 407 12.53 6.54 14.68
CA GLU A 407 12.17 6.57 16.10
C GLU A 407 10.66 6.77 16.29
N ASN A 408 10.13 6.34 17.44
CA ASN A 408 8.75 6.61 17.82
C ASN A 408 8.64 7.95 18.57
N PHE A 409 7.95 8.92 17.99
CA PHE A 409 7.53 10.12 18.68
C PHE A 409 6.28 9.84 19.53
N PRO A 410 6.14 10.43 20.73
CA PRO A 410 5.04 10.11 21.65
C PRO A 410 3.66 10.30 21.02
N HIS A 411 3.49 11.39 20.27
CA HIS A 411 2.25 11.62 19.54
C HIS A 411 2.42 12.61 18.38
N TYR A 412 1.55 12.46 17.39
CA TYR A 412 1.29 13.42 16.34
C TYR A 412 -0.23 13.61 16.22
N SER A 413 -0.69 14.80 15.86
CA SER A 413 -2.12 15.00 15.59
C SER A 413 -2.35 15.86 14.37
N ALA A 414 -3.41 15.58 13.64
CA ALA A 414 -3.81 16.35 12.48
C ALA A 414 -5.32 16.57 12.48
N VAL A 415 -5.73 17.72 11.95
CA VAL A 415 -7.10 18.01 11.57
C VAL A 415 -7.14 18.19 10.06
N ASN A 416 -7.95 17.38 9.39
CA ASN A 416 -8.26 17.54 7.99
C ASN A 416 -9.71 18.01 7.86
N ALA A 417 -9.96 18.99 7.01
CA ALA A 417 -11.30 19.46 6.71
C ALA A 417 -11.49 19.52 5.20
N SER A 418 -12.62 19.04 4.71
CA SER A 418 -12.98 19.09 3.29
C SER A 418 -14.35 19.73 3.09
N LEU A 419 -14.49 20.51 2.02
CA LEU A 419 -15.74 21.06 1.54
C LEU A 419 -15.83 20.84 0.04
N ALA A 420 -16.86 20.13 -0.40
CA ALA A 420 -17.11 19.86 -1.80
C ALA A 420 -18.54 20.26 -2.19
N TYR A 421 -18.68 20.83 -3.38
CA TYR A 421 -19.96 21.19 -3.97
C TYR A 421 -19.93 20.94 -5.47
N HIS A 422 -21.01 20.39 -6.01
CA HIS A 422 -21.20 20.25 -7.44
C HIS A 422 -22.62 20.63 -7.81
N THR A 423 -22.84 21.07 -9.04
CA THR A 423 -24.19 21.36 -9.53
C THR A 423 -24.25 21.19 -11.03
N ASN A 424 -25.45 20.95 -11.56
CA ASN A 424 -25.67 20.84 -12.99
C ASN A 424 -26.33 22.14 -13.46
N VAL A 425 -25.66 22.83 -14.39
CA VAL A 425 -26.16 24.06 -15.04
C VAL A 425 -26.30 23.78 -16.54
N GLY A 426 -27.45 23.24 -16.93
CA GLY A 426 -27.69 22.79 -18.30
C GLY A 426 -26.78 21.62 -18.66
N VAL A 427 -25.85 21.84 -19.60
CA VAL A 427 -24.85 20.85 -20.03
C VAL A 427 -23.55 20.89 -19.23
N TRP A 428 -23.43 21.83 -18.28
CA TRP A 428 -22.22 22.02 -17.49
C TRP A 428 -22.35 21.39 -16.12
N GLU A 429 -21.28 20.76 -15.64
CA GLU A 429 -21.15 20.23 -14.27
C GLU A 429 -19.97 20.92 -13.56
N PRO A 430 -20.14 22.17 -13.10
CA PRO A 430 -19.14 22.82 -12.26
C PRO A 430 -18.94 22.06 -10.94
N TYR A 431 -17.67 21.89 -10.57
CA TYR A 431 -17.23 21.22 -9.35
C TYR A 431 -16.28 22.12 -8.56
N PHE A 432 -16.55 22.26 -7.26
CA PHE A 432 -15.69 22.97 -6.31
C PHE A 432 -15.28 22.02 -5.19
N ASN A 433 -13.98 22.03 -4.86
CA ASN A 433 -13.44 21.26 -3.74
C ASN A 433 -12.34 22.07 -3.04
N LEU A 434 -12.47 22.18 -1.72
CA LEU A 434 -11.49 22.81 -0.83
C LEU A 434 -11.09 21.80 0.24
N ASN A 435 -9.78 21.55 0.37
CA ASN A 435 -9.22 20.73 1.44
C ASN A 435 -8.23 21.56 2.25
N MET A 436 -8.28 21.40 3.57
CA MET A 436 -7.34 22.02 4.50
C MET A 436 -6.81 20.94 5.45
N MET A 437 -5.49 20.92 5.64
CA MET A 437 -4.83 20.10 6.65
C MET A 437 -4.07 21.00 7.61
N ARG A 438 -4.21 20.75 8.90
CA ARG A 438 -3.39 21.36 9.95
C ARG A 438 -2.82 20.29 10.86
N THR A 439 -1.51 20.33 11.06
CA THR A 439 -0.77 19.38 11.87
C THR A 439 -0.36 19.99 13.20
N TYR A 440 -0.26 19.17 14.24
CA TYR A 440 0.14 19.53 15.59
C TYR A 440 1.20 18.54 16.05
N MET A 441 2.46 18.97 15.99
CA MET A 441 3.62 18.18 16.40
C MET A 441 4.55 19.08 17.21
N SER A 442 4.96 18.59 18.37
CA SER A 442 6.03 19.21 19.15
C SER A 442 7.30 18.39 18.93
N LEU A 443 8.26 18.95 18.19
CA LEU A 443 9.59 18.37 18.06
C LEU A 443 10.38 18.69 19.33
N PHE A 444 10.37 17.78 20.30
CA PHE A 444 11.30 17.86 21.43
C PHE A 444 12.62 17.24 20.99
N TYR A 445 13.59 18.07 20.62
CA TYR A 445 14.98 17.64 20.56
C TYR A 445 15.44 17.29 21.97
N LEU A 446 15.49 15.99 22.29
CA LEU A 446 16.24 15.51 23.44
C LEU A 446 17.74 15.66 23.11
N CYS A 447 18.27 16.87 23.24
CA CYS A 447 19.68 17.03 23.61
C CYS A 447 19.82 16.50 25.05
N THR A 448 19.82 15.18 25.24
CA THR A 448 20.27 14.59 26.51
C THR A 448 21.78 14.75 26.57
N TRP A 449 22.21 15.90 27.08
CA TRP A 449 23.49 16.07 27.73
C TRP A 449 23.51 15.16 28.96
N LYS A 450 23.90 13.89 28.80
CA LYS A 450 24.45 13.14 29.92
C LYS A 450 25.88 13.62 30.09
N GLN A 451 26.08 14.57 31.00
CA GLN A 451 27.39 14.76 31.61
C GLN A 451 27.80 13.45 32.26
N VAL A 452 29.02 13.01 31.95
CA VAL A 452 29.72 11.86 32.53
C VAL A 452 29.86 12.03 34.04
#